data_AF-A0A8D8AM46-F1
#
_entry.id   AF-A0A8D8AM46-F1
#
_cell.length_a   1.000
_cell.length_b   1.000
_cell.length_c   1.000
_cell.angle_alpha   90.00
_cell.angle_beta   90.00
_cell.angle_gamma   90.00
#
_symmetry.space_group_name_H-M   'P 1'
#
loop_
_entity.id
_entity.type
_entity.pdbx_description
1 polymer ?
#
loop_
_entity_poly.entity_id
_entity_poly.type
_entity_poly.pdbx_seq_one_letter_code
_entity_poly.pdbx_strand_id
1 'polypeptide(L)'
;LEDLIAKFYKNPKRIFGLPEQPNTYVEVDFNEEWTIPESPPHSKARWTPFAGMKVKGRVHRVVLRGETAFVDGVVLANPGYGQNVREWHLKKPTVAPSVEKINGSLDGLDLLTLSKTLPDTTRHDFWENDGHTNDVFSKLLAGNESK
;
A
#
# COMPACT_ATOMS: atom_id res chain seq x y z
N LEU A 1 14.52 11.41 19.62
CA LEU A 1 13.82 10.90 18.42
C LEU A 1 14.24 9.47 18.09
N GLU A 2 15.54 9.17 18.01
CA GLU A 2 16.04 7.82 17.71
C GLU A 2 15.45 6.71 18.60
N ASP A 3 15.33 6.95 19.90
CA ASP A 3 14.72 5.96 20.81
C ASP A 3 13.26 5.65 20.48
N LEU A 4 12.52 6.66 20.01
CA LEU A 4 11.13 6.49 19.58
C LEU A 4 11.08 5.62 18.33
N ILE A 5 11.91 5.92 17.32
CA ILE A 5 12.01 5.14 16.09
C ILE A 5 12.46 3.70 16.40
N ALA A 6 13.40 3.54 17.33
CA ALA A 6 13.86 2.23 17.77
C ALA A 6 12.72 1.43 18.40
N LYS A 7 11.95 2.01 19.32
CA LYS A 7 10.87 1.34 20.06
C LYS A 7 9.60 1.11 19.25
N PHE A 8 9.26 2.02 18.33
CA PHE A 8 7.99 2.00 17.59
C PHE A 8 8.10 1.53 16.14
N TYR A 9 9.31 1.36 15.58
CA TYR A 9 9.50 0.87 14.21
C TYR A 9 10.59 -0.21 14.11
N LYS A 10 11.86 0.12 14.42
CA LYS A 10 13.00 -0.79 14.17
C LYS A 10 12.90 -2.10 14.99
N ASN A 11 12.64 -2.01 16.29
CA ASN A 11 12.56 -3.19 17.16
C ASN A 11 11.33 -4.06 16.89
N PRO A 12 10.10 -3.51 16.78
CA PRO A 12 8.94 -4.32 16.40
C PRO A 12 9.14 -5.05 15.08
N LYS A 13 9.67 -4.36 14.06
CA LYS A 13 9.96 -4.97 12.75
C LYS A 13 10.91 -6.16 12.87
N ARG A 14 12.00 -6.01 13.63
CA ARG A 14 13.00 -7.06 13.88
C ARG A 14 12.46 -8.24 14.70
N ILE A 15 11.76 -7.97 15.81
CA ILE A 15 11.29 -9.00 16.75
C ILE A 15 10.21 -9.87 16.11
N PHE A 16 9.29 -9.26 15.36
CA PHE A 16 8.16 -9.97 14.75
C PHE A 16 8.38 -10.34 13.28
N GLY A 17 9.55 -10.01 12.70
CA GLY A 17 9.86 -10.30 11.30
C GLY A 17 8.91 -9.63 10.31
N LEU A 18 8.52 -8.38 10.57
CA LEU A 18 7.57 -7.66 9.71
C LEU A 18 8.26 -7.17 8.42
N PRO A 19 7.58 -7.24 7.26
CA PRO A 19 8.13 -6.72 6.01
C PRO A 19 8.19 -5.19 6.01
N GLU A 20 9.02 -4.63 5.12
CA GLU A 20 9.04 -3.19 4.89
C GLU A 20 7.79 -2.73 4.15
N GLN A 21 7.21 -1.60 4.57
CA GLN A 21 6.07 -0.99 3.89
C GLN A 21 6.58 0.08 2.91
N PRO A 22 6.57 -0.15 1.59
CA PRO A 22 7.08 0.82 0.64
C PRO A 22 6.28 2.12 0.69
N ASN A 23 6.93 3.25 0.44
CA ASN A 23 6.31 4.57 0.31
C ASN A 23 5.34 4.90 1.47
N THR A 24 5.74 4.56 2.70
CA THR A 24 4.92 4.72 3.90
C THR A 24 5.66 5.57 4.92
N TYR A 25 5.02 6.64 5.39
CA TYR A 25 5.60 7.56 6.36
C TYR A 25 4.52 8.34 7.12
N VAL A 26 4.93 8.95 8.24
CA VAL A 26 4.07 9.75 9.11
C VAL A 26 4.70 11.13 9.27
N GLU A 27 3.91 12.17 9.07
CA GLU A 27 4.28 13.56 9.33
C GLU A 27 3.66 13.99 10.66
N VAL A 28 4.51 14.55 11.51
CA VAL A 28 4.14 14.99 12.87
C VAL A 28 4.56 16.44 13.01
N ASP A 29 3.62 17.29 13.42
CA ASP A 29 3.94 18.65 13.89
C ASP A 29 4.36 18.57 15.35
N PHE A 30 5.63 18.84 15.65
CA PHE A 30 6.18 18.84 17.01
C PHE A 30 5.94 20.15 17.77
N ASN A 31 5.43 21.19 17.13
CA ASN A 31 5.18 22.50 17.74
C ASN A 31 3.75 22.63 18.26
N GLU A 32 2.80 21.89 17.69
CA GLU A 32 1.41 21.94 18.10
C GLU A 32 1.21 21.42 19.53
N GLU A 33 0.64 22.27 20.38
CA GLU A 33 0.20 21.93 21.74
C GLU A 33 -1.31 21.82 21.78
N TRP A 34 -1.82 20.73 22.34
CA TRP A 34 -3.25 20.46 22.41
C TRP A 34 -3.60 19.68 23.67
N THR A 35 -4.89 19.75 24.05
CA THR A 35 -5.42 19.02 25.19
C THR A 35 -6.17 17.79 24.70
N ILE A 36 -5.88 16.63 25.27
CA ILE A 36 -6.57 15.39 24.92
C ILE A 36 -8.06 15.51 25.29
N PRO A 37 -9.00 15.32 24.35
CA PRO A 37 -10.43 15.42 24.63
C PRO A 37 -10.92 14.22 25.44
N GLU A 38 -12.05 14.38 26.13
CA GLU A 38 -12.75 13.29 26.84
C GLU A 38 -13.04 12.08 25.94
N SER A 39 -13.37 12.35 24.68
CA SER A 39 -13.74 11.33 23.70
C SER A 39 -12.90 11.46 22.43
N PRO A 40 -11.97 10.52 22.16
CA PRO A 40 -11.22 10.50 20.90
C PRO A 40 -12.13 10.27 19.68
N PRO A 41 -11.80 10.86 18.51
CA PRO A 41 -12.71 10.87 17.36
C PRO A 41 -12.91 9.50 16.70
N HIS A 42 -11.89 8.64 16.69
CA HIS A 42 -11.92 7.38 15.93
C HIS A 42 -12.24 6.14 16.75
N SER A 43 -12.01 6.16 18.06
CA SER A 43 -12.24 4.99 18.91
C SER A 43 -13.72 4.84 19.25
N LYS A 44 -14.28 3.65 19.01
CA LYS A 44 -15.66 3.31 19.41
C LYS A 44 -15.87 3.28 20.92
N ALA A 45 -14.78 3.19 21.71
CA ALA A 45 -14.88 3.24 23.17
C ALA A 45 -15.42 4.58 23.67
N ARG A 46 -15.22 5.67 22.91
CA ARG A 46 -15.68 7.03 23.26
C ARG A 46 -15.17 7.59 24.60
N TRP A 47 -14.10 7.03 25.17
CA TRP A 47 -13.44 7.56 26.37
C TRP A 47 -11.92 7.36 26.29
N THR A 48 -11.16 8.11 27.10
CA THR A 48 -9.72 7.93 27.29
C THR A 48 -9.31 8.29 28.73
N PRO A 49 -8.41 7.53 29.38
CA PRO A 49 -7.92 7.87 30.72
C PRO A 49 -7.00 9.11 30.73
N PHE A 50 -6.61 9.61 29.56
CA PHE A 50 -5.70 10.73 29.39
C PHE A 50 -6.41 12.07 29.16
N ALA A 51 -7.74 12.10 29.30
CA ALA A 51 -8.53 13.31 29.08
C ALA A 51 -8.04 14.49 29.95
N GLY A 52 -8.01 15.68 29.38
CA GLY A 52 -7.53 16.90 30.06
C GLY A 52 -6.02 17.05 30.14
N MET A 53 -5.23 16.04 29.76
CA MET A 53 -3.77 16.17 29.68
C MET A 53 -3.36 17.05 28.50
N LYS A 54 -2.47 18.01 28.75
CA LYS A 54 -1.82 18.82 27.70
C LYS A 54 -0.63 18.05 27.13
N VAL A 55 -0.57 17.93 25.82
CA VAL A 55 0.51 17.26 25.10
C VAL A 55 1.01 18.13 23.97
N LYS A 56 2.26 17.87 23.55
CA LYS A 56 2.91 18.54 22.45
C LYS A 56 3.31 17.53 21.39
N GLY A 57 2.99 17.81 20.14
CA GLY A 57 3.11 16.87 19.05
C GLY A 57 1.74 16.39 18.58
N ARG A 58 1.45 16.55 17.28
CA ARG A 58 0.25 16.00 16.65
C ARG A 58 0.57 15.39 15.30
N VAL A 59 -0.09 14.27 14.99
CA VAL A 59 0.00 13.67 13.67
C VAL A 59 -0.75 14.55 12.68
N HIS A 60 -0.04 15.05 11.68
CA HIS A 60 -0.59 15.89 10.62
C HIS A 60 -1.03 15.03 9.43
N ARG A 61 -0.17 14.10 8.98
CA ARG A 61 -0.45 13.26 7.81
C ARG A 61 0.11 11.86 7.95
N VAL A 62 -0.60 10.88 7.41
CA VAL A 62 -0.11 9.51 7.23
C VAL A 62 -0.25 9.12 5.77
N VAL A 63 0.85 8.71 5.16
CA VAL A 63 0.88 8.11 3.83
C VAL A 63 1.16 6.62 3.99
N LEU A 64 0.30 5.79 3.41
CA LEU A 64 0.37 4.33 3.49
C LEU A 64 0.39 3.75 2.07
N ARG A 65 1.55 3.20 1.68
CA ARG A 65 1.81 2.63 0.35
C ARG A 65 1.54 3.60 -0.80
N GLY A 66 2.02 4.84 -0.65
CA GLY A 66 1.88 5.90 -1.65
C GLY A 66 0.58 6.72 -1.56
N GLU A 67 -0.45 6.20 -0.88
CA GLU A 67 -1.75 6.86 -0.73
C GLU A 67 -1.88 7.59 0.60
N THR A 68 -2.53 8.76 0.60
CA THR A 68 -2.78 9.50 1.84
C THR A 68 -3.93 8.85 2.62
N ALA A 69 -3.62 8.27 3.78
CA ALA A 69 -4.57 7.52 4.59
C ALA A 69 -5.23 8.37 5.69
N PHE A 70 -4.57 9.42 6.15
CA PHE A 70 -5.06 10.30 7.22
C PHE A 70 -4.48 11.71 7.06
N VAL A 71 -5.31 12.73 7.30
CA VAL A 71 -4.92 14.16 7.36
C VAL A 71 -5.73 14.86 8.44
N ASP A 72 -5.06 15.58 9.35
CA ASP A 72 -5.66 16.52 10.32
C ASP A 72 -6.88 16.01 11.11
N GLY A 73 -6.89 14.73 11.48
CA GLY A 73 -7.99 14.11 12.23
C GLY A 73 -9.05 13.44 11.37
N VAL A 74 -8.89 13.40 10.05
CA VAL A 74 -9.78 12.73 9.11
C VAL A 74 -9.09 11.51 8.51
N VAL A 75 -9.75 10.35 8.58
CA VAL A 75 -9.29 9.13 7.91
C VAL A 75 -9.82 9.14 6.48
N LEU A 76 -8.92 9.03 5.51
CA LEU A 76 -9.22 9.04 4.07
C LEU A 76 -9.17 7.64 3.46
N ALA A 77 -8.51 6.69 4.13
CA ALA A 77 -8.49 5.31 3.67
C ALA A 77 -9.86 4.62 3.84
N ASN A 78 -10.31 3.94 2.78
CA ASN A 78 -11.55 3.18 2.82
C ASN A 78 -11.41 1.90 3.68
N PRO A 79 -12.50 1.43 4.32
CA PRO A 79 -12.52 0.11 4.94
C PRO A 79 -12.08 -0.98 3.95
N GLY A 80 -11.19 -1.88 4.39
CA GLY A 80 -10.61 -2.92 3.53
C GLY A 80 -9.31 -2.53 2.83
N TYR A 81 -8.85 -1.27 2.91
CA TYR A 81 -7.54 -0.87 2.35
C TYR A 81 -6.35 -1.57 3.03
N GLY A 82 -6.50 -2.01 4.27
CA GLY A 82 -5.45 -2.76 4.99
C GLY A 82 -5.15 -4.12 4.35
N GLN A 83 -3.89 -4.56 4.43
CA GLN A 83 -3.45 -5.87 3.90
C GLN A 83 -2.80 -6.71 4.99
N ASN A 84 -2.96 -8.03 4.92
CA ASN A 84 -2.24 -8.96 5.78
C ASN A 84 -0.77 -9.04 5.36
N VAL A 85 0.11 -8.46 6.16
CA VAL A 85 1.56 -8.39 5.88
C VAL A 85 2.25 -9.76 5.84
N ARG A 86 1.66 -10.80 6.45
CA ARG A 86 2.22 -12.17 6.38
C ARG A 86 2.12 -12.77 4.99
N GLU A 87 1.12 -12.37 4.21
CA GLU A 87 0.86 -12.88 2.86
C GLU A 87 1.75 -12.24 1.78
N TRP A 88 2.50 -11.19 2.11
CA TRP A 88 3.30 -10.45 1.14
C TRP A 88 4.41 -11.29 0.51
N HIS A 89 4.96 -12.25 1.25
CA HIS A 89 5.97 -13.19 0.74
C HIS A 89 5.37 -14.34 -0.10
N LEU A 90 4.05 -14.57 -0.01
CA LEU A 90 3.35 -15.63 -0.74
C LEU A 90 2.92 -15.17 -2.14
N LYS A 91 2.82 -13.86 -2.35
CA LYS A 91 2.59 -13.26 -3.68
C LYS A 91 3.90 -13.29 -4.49
N LYS A 92 4.31 -14.50 -4.92
CA LYS A 92 5.25 -14.61 -6.03
C LYS A 92 4.58 -13.99 -7.28
N PRO A 93 5.32 -13.28 -8.15
CA PRO A 93 4.78 -12.91 -9.44
C PRO A 93 4.41 -14.21 -10.16
N THR A 94 3.12 -14.40 -10.42
CA THR A 94 2.66 -15.45 -11.33
C THR A 94 3.23 -15.08 -12.69
N VAL A 95 4.40 -15.64 -13.02
CA VAL A 95 4.87 -15.66 -14.40
C VAL A 95 3.80 -16.45 -15.15
N ALA A 96 3.06 -15.80 -16.04
CA ALA A 96 2.06 -16.46 -16.86
C ALA A 96 2.71 -17.68 -17.54
N PRO A 97 2.09 -18.87 -17.52
CA PRO A 97 2.57 -19.99 -18.31
C PRO A 97 2.19 -19.70 -19.75
N SER A 98 3.02 -18.94 -20.45
CA SER A 98 2.84 -18.68 -21.87
C SER A 98 4.19 -18.70 -22.58
N VAL A 99 4.97 -19.75 -22.31
CA VAL A 99 6.03 -20.20 -23.23
C VAL A 99 5.98 -21.73 -23.28
N GLU A 100 4.87 -22.27 -23.80
CA GLU A 100 4.88 -23.60 -24.40
C GLU A 100 4.62 -23.44 -25.90
N LYS A 101 5.73 -23.51 -26.66
CA LYS A 101 5.87 -24.02 -28.04
C LYS A 101 6.91 -23.20 -28.81
N ILE A 102 8.18 -23.53 -28.58
CA ILE A 102 9.17 -23.49 -29.67
C ILE A 102 9.95 -24.81 -29.60
N ASN A 103 9.29 -25.89 -30.04
CA ASN A 103 10.00 -27.11 -30.40
C ASN A 103 10.49 -26.92 -31.84
N GLY A 104 11.69 -26.37 -31.98
CA GLY A 104 12.40 -26.26 -33.24
C GLY A 104 13.89 -26.19 -32.95
N SER A 105 14.60 -27.27 -33.31
CA SER A 105 16.06 -27.40 -33.18
C SER A 105 16.78 -26.16 -33.73
N LEU A 106 17.69 -25.59 -32.93
CA LEU A 106 18.72 -24.67 -33.39
C LEU A 106 20.00 -24.92 -32.59
N ASP A 107 20.76 -25.91 -33.06
CA ASP A 107 22.17 -26.01 -32.74
C ASP A 107 22.88 -24.70 -33.16
N GLY A 108 23.44 -23.97 -32.19
CA GLY A 108 24.50 -22.99 -32.45
C GLY A 108 24.11 -21.50 -32.49
N LEU A 109 23.50 -20.95 -31.44
CA LEU A 109 23.44 -19.49 -31.24
C LEU A 109 24.02 -19.09 -29.88
N ASP A 110 25.13 -18.33 -29.94
CA ASP A 110 25.87 -17.79 -28.78
C ASP A 110 25.11 -16.60 -28.16
N LEU A 111 24.79 -16.73 -26.87
CA LEU A 111 23.99 -15.81 -26.04
C LEU A 111 24.65 -14.43 -25.89
N LEU A 112 25.95 -14.32 -26.16
CA LEU A 112 26.71 -13.06 -26.05
C LEU A 112 26.55 -12.13 -27.26
N THR A 113 25.99 -12.62 -28.38
CA THR A 113 25.84 -11.84 -29.62
C THR A 113 24.52 -11.08 -29.69
N LEU A 114 23.47 -11.53 -29.00
CA LEU A 114 22.11 -10.97 -29.10
C LEU A 114 21.88 -9.71 -28.25
N SER A 115 22.77 -9.42 -27.30
CA SER A 115 22.68 -8.24 -26.41
C SER A 115 23.07 -6.93 -27.09
N LYS A 116 23.52 -6.97 -28.35
CA LYS A 116 24.06 -5.80 -29.08
C LYS A 116 23.08 -5.11 -30.03
N THR A 117 21.86 -5.62 -30.22
CA THR A 117 20.97 -5.12 -31.30
C THR A 117 19.50 -4.89 -30.92
N LEU A 118 19.17 -4.51 -29.68
CA LEU A 118 17.82 -4.05 -29.36
C LEU A 118 17.83 -2.65 -28.72
N PRO A 119 17.00 -1.70 -29.21
CA PRO A 119 16.95 -0.34 -28.69
C PRO A 119 16.30 -0.29 -27.30
N ASP A 120 16.86 0.59 -26.46
CA ASP A 120 16.43 0.91 -25.12
C ASP A 120 15.05 1.58 -25.13
N THR A 121 13.98 0.82 -24.85
CA THR A 121 12.67 1.40 -24.55
C THR A 121 11.88 0.48 -23.62
N THR A 122 12.09 0.64 -22.31
CA THR A 122 11.10 0.23 -21.30
C THR A 122 11.09 1.23 -20.15
N ARG A 123 10.43 2.37 -20.38
CA ARG A 123 9.79 3.20 -19.36
C ARG A 123 8.53 3.79 -19.98
N HIS A 124 7.40 3.12 -19.78
CA HIS A 124 6.02 3.60 -19.76
C HIS A 124 5.11 2.38 -20.03
N ASP A 125 3.90 2.40 -19.47
CA ASP A 125 2.79 1.48 -19.77
C ASP A 125 2.71 0.17 -18.99
N PHE A 126 2.69 0.25 -17.65
CA PHE A 126 2.17 -0.83 -16.80
C PHE A 126 1.15 -0.34 -15.77
N TRP A 127 0.19 0.48 -16.20
CA TRP A 127 -1.04 0.81 -15.44
C TRP A 127 -2.24 1.07 -16.37
N GLU A 128 -2.58 0.14 -17.24
CA GLU A 128 -3.91 0.10 -17.86
C GLU A 128 -4.41 -1.35 -17.88
N ASN A 129 -4.99 -1.82 -16.78
CA ASN A 129 -5.86 -3.00 -16.86
C ASN A 129 -6.90 -3.14 -15.74
N ASP A 130 -7.58 -2.06 -15.34
CA ASP A 130 -8.70 -2.14 -14.38
C ASP A 130 -10.02 -1.53 -14.94
N GLY A 131 -10.13 -1.33 -16.26
CA GLY A 131 -11.36 -0.82 -16.89
C GLY A 131 -12.48 -1.86 -17.04
N HIS A 132 -12.15 -3.15 -17.18
CA HIS A 132 -13.12 -4.15 -17.61
C HIS A 132 -14.05 -4.71 -16.51
N THR A 133 -13.71 -4.54 -15.23
CA THR A 133 -14.53 -5.08 -14.13
C THR A 133 -15.72 -4.17 -13.79
N ASN A 134 -15.60 -2.86 -14.01
CA ASN A 134 -16.66 -1.90 -13.66
C ASN A 134 -17.82 -1.94 -14.67
N ASP A 135 -17.54 -2.16 -15.96
CA ASP A 135 -18.58 -2.20 -17.01
C ASP A 135 -19.55 -3.38 -16.87
N VAL A 136 -19.07 -4.53 -16.37
CA VAL A 136 -19.88 -5.73 -16.16
C VAL A 136 -20.84 -5.53 -14.99
N PHE A 137 -20.41 -4.83 -13.93
CA PHE A 137 -21.24 -4.57 -12.76
C PHE A 137 -22.31 -3.51 -13.05
N SER A 138 -21.99 -2.47 -13.82
CA SER A 138 -22.96 -1.46 -14.27
C SER A 138 -24.04 -2.04 -15.18
N LYS A 139 -23.71 -3.00 -16.04
CA LYS A 139 -24.69 -3.73 -16.87
C LYS A 139 -25.63 -4.63 -16.05
N LEU A 140 -25.14 -5.20 -14.95
CA LEU A 140 -25.95 -6.05 -14.07
C LEU A 140 -27.00 -5.24 -13.29
N LEU A 141 -26.66 -4.00 -12.91
CA LEU A 141 -27.56 -3.09 -12.19
C LEU A 141 -28.63 -2.44 -13.10
N ALA A 142 -28.34 -2.27 -14.39
CA ALA A 142 -29.26 -1.64 -15.34
C ALA A 142 -30.33 -2.61 -15.91
N GLY A 143 -30.28 -3.90 -15.55
CA GLY A 143 -31.01 -4.97 -16.25
C GLY A 143 -32.43 -5.32 -15.77
N ASN A 144 -33.02 -4.60 -14.81
CA ASN A 144 -34.35 -4.95 -14.28
C ASN A 144 -35.30 -3.74 -14.17
N GLU A 145 -35.71 -3.17 -15.31
CA GLU A 145 -37.02 -2.53 -15.46
C GLU A 145 -37.53 -2.78 -16.89
N SER A 146 -38.43 -3.77 -17.05
CA SER A 146 -39.63 -3.72 -17.92
C SER A 146 -40.11 -5.13 -18.31
N LYS A 147 -41.10 -5.66 -17.59
CA LYS A 147 -42.41 -6.09 -18.10
C LYS A 147 -43.31 -6.59 -16.98
#